data_AF-A0A0V0GQE1-F1
#
_entry.id   AF-A0A0V0GQE1-F1
#
_cell.length_a   1.000
_cell.length_b   1.000
_cell.length_c   1.000
_cell.angle_alpha   90.00
_cell.angle_beta   90.00
_cell.angle_gamma   90.00
#
_symmetry.space_group_name_H-M   'P 1'
#
loop_
_entity.id
_entity.type
_entity.pdbx_description
1 polymer ?
#
loop_
_entity_poly.entity_id
_entity_poly.type
_entity_poly.pdbx_seq_one_letter_code
_entity_poly.pdbx_strand_id
1 'polypeptide(L)'
;MVNDYQNGSMSTRLGIPMIYGIDAVHGHNNVFNATIFPHNIGLGAARDPELMRRIGDATALEVRATGIPYVFAPCIAVCRDPRWGRCYESYSEDPKIVQEMTDIIIGLQGEIPNGSRKGIPYIAGKKKVDCLCKALCW
;
A
#
# COMPACT_ATOMS: atom_id res chain seq x y z
N MET A 1 -20.76 -4.95 4.20
CA MET A 1 -19.72 -4.88 5.24
C MET A 1 -19.16 -3.47 5.42
N VAL A 2 -18.24 -2.96 4.58
CA VAL A 2 -17.60 -1.64 4.81
C VAL A 2 -18.62 -0.50 4.95
N ASN A 3 -19.64 -0.48 4.09
CA ASN A 3 -20.72 0.52 4.16
C ASN A 3 -21.53 0.45 5.47
N ASP A 4 -21.69 -0.74 6.06
CA ASP A 4 -22.48 -0.90 7.28
C ASP A 4 -21.73 -0.29 8.47
N TYR A 5 -20.41 -0.56 8.57
CA TYR A 5 -19.55 0.11 9.54
C TYR A 5 -19.48 1.62 9.33
N GLN A 6 -19.41 2.06 8.06
CA GLN A 6 -19.42 3.47 7.72
C GLN A 6 -20.72 4.14 8.17
N ASN A 7 -21.88 3.54 7.92
CA ASN A 7 -23.17 4.07 8.36
C ASN A 7 -23.23 4.20 9.89
N GLY A 8 -22.66 3.22 10.61
CA GLY A 8 -22.52 3.29 12.06
C GLY A 8 -21.61 4.44 12.55
N SER A 9 -20.47 4.70 11.88
CA SER A 9 -19.62 5.85 12.25
C SER A 9 -20.32 7.19 11.98
N MET A 10 -21.06 7.26 10.87
CA MET A 10 -21.79 8.47 10.45
C MET A 10 -22.98 8.79 11.36
N SER A 11 -23.53 7.84 12.13
CA SER A 11 -24.64 8.11 13.06
C SER A 11 -24.20 8.72 14.39
N THR A 12 -22.90 8.94 14.61
CA THR A 12 -22.40 9.64 15.79
C THR A 12 -22.75 11.13 15.75
N ARG A 13 -22.70 11.82 16.91
CA ARG A 13 -23.03 13.27 17.02
C ARG A 13 -22.34 14.16 15.97
N LEU A 14 -21.10 13.84 15.60
CA LEU A 14 -20.30 14.61 14.65
C LEU A 14 -20.25 13.99 13.24
N GLY A 15 -20.75 12.76 13.07
CA GLY A 15 -20.72 12.06 11.78
C GLY A 15 -19.32 11.96 11.16
N ILE A 16 -18.29 11.71 11.97
CA ILE A 16 -16.92 11.59 11.47
C ILE A 16 -16.77 10.22 10.77
N PRO A 17 -16.34 10.17 9.49
CA PRO A 17 -16.19 8.92 8.76
C PRO A 17 -15.04 8.09 9.31
N MET A 18 -15.22 6.77 9.40
CA MET A 18 -14.11 5.87 9.70
C MET A 18 -13.23 5.64 8.45
N ILE A 19 -12.00 5.19 8.69
CA ILE A 19 -11.09 4.71 7.65
C ILE A 19 -10.85 3.22 7.88
N TYR A 20 -11.21 2.39 6.89
CA TYR A 20 -11.02 0.95 6.97
C TYR A 20 -9.67 0.57 6.36
N GLY A 21 -8.81 -0.12 7.12
CA GLY A 21 -7.50 -0.56 6.67
C GLY A 21 -7.42 -2.07 6.42
N ILE A 22 -6.60 -2.50 5.47
CA ILE A 22 -6.32 -3.92 5.21
C ILE A 22 -4.87 -4.15 4.75
N ASP A 23 -4.31 -5.32 5.06
CA ASP A 23 -3.07 -5.79 4.45
C ASP A 23 -3.32 -6.25 3.00
N ALA A 24 -3.14 -5.33 2.06
CA ALA A 24 -3.06 -5.59 0.61
C ALA A 24 -1.59 -5.46 0.16
N VAL A 25 -0.75 -6.41 0.56
CA VAL A 25 0.72 -6.29 0.49
C VAL A 25 1.33 -6.89 -0.77
N HIS A 26 0.54 -7.62 -1.56
CA HIS A 26 0.93 -8.21 -2.84
C HIS A 26 -0.32 -8.42 -3.72
N GLY A 27 -1.12 -7.36 -3.83
CA GLY A 27 -2.49 -7.41 -4.33
C GLY A 27 -3.51 -7.39 -3.19
N HIS A 28 -4.80 -7.49 -3.49
CA HIS A 28 -5.87 -7.51 -2.47
C HIS A 28 -6.02 -8.91 -1.86
N ASN A 29 -4.95 -9.38 -1.23
CA ASN A 29 -4.69 -10.79 -0.96
C ASN A 29 -5.65 -11.50 0.02
N ASN A 30 -6.48 -10.75 0.76
CA ASN A 30 -7.49 -11.32 1.65
C ASN A 30 -8.83 -11.61 0.95
N VAL A 31 -9.01 -11.13 -0.28
CA VAL A 31 -10.26 -11.24 -1.01
C VAL A 31 -10.20 -12.38 -2.00
N PHE A 32 -11.22 -13.25 -1.96
CA PHE A 32 -11.35 -14.36 -2.88
C PHE A 32 -11.34 -13.84 -4.33
N ASN A 33 -10.54 -14.48 -5.18
CA ASN A 33 -10.40 -14.17 -6.61
C ASN A 33 -9.79 -12.79 -6.93
N ALA A 34 -9.15 -12.11 -5.96
CA ALA A 34 -8.31 -10.96 -6.23
C ALA A 34 -6.99 -11.36 -6.92
N THR A 35 -6.39 -10.43 -7.66
CA THR A 35 -5.08 -10.68 -8.28
C THR A 35 -4.01 -10.76 -7.19
N ILE A 36 -3.18 -11.81 -7.25
CA ILE A 36 -2.06 -12.01 -6.34
C ILE A 36 -0.76 -11.78 -7.12
N PHE A 37 -0.03 -10.73 -6.74
CA PHE A 37 1.27 -10.40 -7.31
C PHE A 37 2.40 -11.17 -6.59
N PRO A 38 3.60 -11.26 -7.19
CA PRO A 38 4.79 -11.73 -6.49
C PRO A 38 5.04 -10.92 -5.22
N HIS A 39 5.55 -11.57 -4.17
CA HIS A 39 5.98 -10.86 -2.96
C HIS A 39 7.22 -10.00 -3.23
N ASN A 40 7.46 -9.04 -2.34
CA ASN A 40 8.42 -7.95 -2.48
C ASN A 40 9.83 -8.39 -2.83
N ILE A 41 10.33 -9.50 -2.27
CA ILE A 41 11.68 -10.00 -2.62
C ILE A 41 11.82 -10.32 -4.13
N GLY A 42 10.77 -10.87 -4.74
CA GLY A 42 10.73 -11.16 -6.17
C GLY A 42 10.58 -9.89 -7.01
N LEU A 43 9.79 -8.93 -6.54
CA LEU A 43 9.65 -7.62 -7.20
C LEU A 43 10.93 -6.80 -7.12
N GLY A 44 11.64 -6.87 -5.98
CA GLY A 44 12.96 -6.30 -5.83
C GLY A 44 13.92 -6.87 -6.86
N ALA A 45 13.92 -8.19 -7.08
CA ALA A 45 14.75 -8.85 -8.10
C ALA A 45 14.49 -8.35 -9.53
N ALA A 46 13.29 -7.85 -9.84
CA ALA A 46 12.98 -7.27 -11.15
C ALA A 46 13.64 -5.90 -11.41
N ARG A 47 13.98 -5.15 -10.35
CA ARG A 47 14.62 -3.81 -10.44
C ARG A 47 13.86 -2.83 -11.34
N ASP A 48 12.53 -2.87 -11.28
CA ASP A 48 11.65 -2.11 -12.17
C ASP A 48 10.66 -1.24 -11.34
N PRO A 49 11.00 0.04 -11.08
CA PRO A 49 10.11 0.97 -10.37
C PRO A 49 8.81 1.27 -11.12
N GLU A 50 8.81 1.26 -12.45
CA GLU A 50 7.61 1.52 -13.25
C GLU A 50 6.60 0.36 -13.09
N LEU A 51 7.10 -0.88 -13.07
CA LEU A 51 6.30 -2.05 -12.71
C LEU A 51 5.68 -1.88 -11.32
N MET A 52 6.42 -1.36 -10.33
CA MET A 52 5.88 -1.11 -9.00
C MET A 52 4.74 -0.09 -8.99
N ARG A 53 4.84 0.98 -9.79
CA ARG A 53 3.72 1.94 -9.96
C ARG A 53 2.47 1.25 -10.49
N ARG A 54 2.61 0.45 -11.55
CA ARG A 54 1.51 -0.29 -12.17
C ARG A 54 0.87 -1.30 -11.21
N ILE A 55 1.68 -1.99 -10.42
CA ILE A 55 1.19 -2.92 -9.38
C ILE A 55 0.40 -2.14 -8.31
N GLY A 56 0.92 -0.99 -7.87
CA GLY A 56 0.22 -0.09 -6.94
C GLY A 56 -1.11 0.40 -7.51
N ASP A 57 -1.13 0.81 -8.78
CA ASP A 57 -2.35 1.24 -9.48
C ASP A 57 -3.42 0.15 -9.50
N ALA A 58 -3.04 -1.06 -9.92
CA ALA A 58 -3.95 -2.22 -9.98
C ALA A 58 -4.45 -2.59 -8.59
N THR A 59 -3.56 -2.66 -7.60
CA THR A 59 -3.90 -2.98 -6.21
C THR A 59 -4.87 -1.95 -5.62
N ALA A 60 -4.64 -0.66 -5.86
CA ALA A 60 -5.55 0.40 -5.40
C ALA A 60 -6.97 0.24 -5.95
N LEU A 61 -7.09 -0.11 -7.23
CA LEU A 61 -8.38 -0.35 -7.88
C LEU A 61 -9.10 -1.57 -7.28
N GLU A 62 -8.40 -2.68 -7.09
CA GLU A 62 -8.99 -3.90 -6.50
C GLU A 62 -9.41 -3.69 -5.04
N VAL A 63 -8.60 -2.98 -4.25
CA VAL A 63 -8.94 -2.65 -2.87
C VAL A 63 -10.15 -1.71 -2.81
N ARG A 64 -10.21 -0.72 -3.70
CA ARG A 64 -11.38 0.16 -3.81
C ARG A 64 -12.62 -0.57 -4.30
N ALA A 65 -12.49 -1.64 -5.09
CA ALA A 65 -13.62 -2.47 -5.52
C ALA A 65 -14.35 -3.11 -4.33
N THR A 66 -13.68 -3.31 -3.19
CA THR A 66 -14.31 -3.79 -1.95
C THR A 66 -14.68 -2.65 -0.97
N GLY A 67 -14.56 -1.40 -1.40
CA GLY A 67 -14.89 -0.21 -0.60
C GLY A 67 -13.82 0.22 0.40
N ILE A 68 -12.66 -0.43 0.44
CA ILE A 68 -11.62 -0.17 1.45
C ILE A 68 -10.75 1.01 1.00
N PRO A 69 -10.55 2.05 1.84
CA PRO A 69 -9.77 3.24 1.48
C PRO A 69 -8.28 3.20 1.82
N TYR A 70 -7.81 2.24 2.60
CA TYR A 70 -6.47 2.27 3.19
C TYR A 70 -5.80 0.91 3.15
N VAL A 71 -4.54 0.88 2.70
CA VAL A 71 -3.72 -0.34 2.66
C VAL A 71 -2.51 -0.23 3.59
N PHE A 72 -2.19 -1.35 4.24
CA PHE A 72 -0.98 -1.47 5.06
C PHE A 72 0.24 -1.86 4.22
N ALA A 73 0.56 -1.06 3.21
CA ALA A 73 1.68 -1.28 2.28
C ALA A 73 2.27 0.07 1.85
N PRO A 74 3.54 0.13 1.41
CA PRO A 74 4.49 -0.97 1.28
C PRO A 74 5.26 -1.31 2.57
N CYS A 75 5.73 -2.57 2.65
CA CYS A 75 6.80 -2.94 3.59
C CYS A 75 8.15 -2.49 3.00
N ILE A 76 8.77 -1.49 3.61
CA ILE A 76 10.07 -0.91 3.21
C ILE A 76 11.20 -1.34 4.15
N ALA A 77 11.02 -2.47 4.83
CA ALA A 77 12.08 -3.06 5.64
C ALA A 77 13.27 -3.43 4.74
N VAL A 78 14.49 -3.25 5.27
CA VAL A 78 15.72 -3.73 4.64
C VAL A 78 16.11 -5.03 5.37
N CYS A 79 15.74 -6.18 4.82
CA CYS A 79 16.03 -7.46 5.46
C CYS A 79 17.54 -7.72 5.42
N ARG A 80 18.21 -7.72 6.58
CA ARG A 80 19.66 -8.00 6.69
C ARG A 80 19.98 -9.42 7.13
N ASP A 81 18.96 -10.16 7.55
CA ASP A 81 19.09 -11.54 8.00
C ASP A 81 17.92 -12.38 7.44
N PRO A 82 18.20 -13.31 6.50
CA PRO A 82 17.15 -14.09 5.85
C PRO A 82 16.46 -15.08 6.78
N ARG A 83 16.96 -15.29 8.00
CA ARG A 83 16.27 -16.07 9.04
C ARG A 83 15.01 -15.37 9.53
N TRP A 84 14.87 -14.07 9.28
CA TRP A 84 13.67 -13.31 9.60
C TRP A 84 12.48 -13.81 8.79
N GLY A 85 11.41 -14.25 9.45
CA GLY A 85 10.23 -14.84 8.82
C GLY A 85 9.45 -13.91 7.89
N ARG A 86 9.79 -12.62 7.82
CA ARG A 86 9.19 -11.63 6.90
C ARG A 86 10.18 -11.12 5.86
N CYS A 87 11.32 -11.79 5.66
CA CYS A 87 12.33 -11.35 4.70
C CYS A 87 11.77 -11.27 3.27
N TYR A 88 10.76 -12.10 2.93
CA TYR A 88 10.07 -12.03 1.63
C TYR A 88 9.25 -10.74 1.42
N GLU A 89 8.90 -10.02 2.49
CA GLU A 89 8.23 -8.72 2.43
C GLU A 89 9.23 -7.55 2.27
N SER A 90 10.53 -7.81 2.40
CA SER A 90 11.57 -6.85 2.03
C SER A 90 11.89 -6.96 0.55
N TYR A 91 12.05 -5.83 -0.13
CA TYR A 91 12.47 -5.83 -1.53
C TYR A 91 13.93 -6.27 -1.71
N SER A 92 14.81 -5.95 -0.75
CA SER A 92 16.23 -6.24 -0.82
C SER A 92 16.93 -6.00 0.52
N GLU A 93 18.09 -6.60 0.71
CA GLU A 93 19.04 -6.25 1.76
C GLU A 93 19.78 -4.93 1.49
N ASP A 94 19.73 -4.43 0.25
CA ASP A 94 20.32 -3.16 -0.18
C ASP A 94 19.26 -2.03 -0.12
N PRO A 95 19.48 -0.99 0.72
CA PRO A 95 18.57 0.14 0.85
C PRO A 95 18.29 0.89 -0.45
N LYS A 96 19.21 0.91 -1.43
CA LYS A 96 19.01 1.64 -2.70
C LYS A 96 17.87 1.02 -3.50
N ILE A 97 17.84 -0.30 -3.59
CA ILE A 97 16.77 -1.03 -4.26
C ILE A 97 15.44 -0.82 -3.52
N VAL A 98 15.45 -0.85 -2.19
CA VAL A 98 14.23 -0.57 -1.40
C VAL A 98 13.70 0.83 -1.68
N GLN A 99 14.57 1.84 -1.80
CA GLN A 99 14.18 3.21 -2.17
C GLN A 99 13.56 3.28 -3.57
N GLU A 100 14.15 2.61 -4.56
CA GLU A 100 13.61 2.55 -5.92
C GLU A 100 12.22 1.91 -5.98
N MET A 101 11.97 0.89 -5.14
CA MET A 101 10.65 0.22 -5.09
C MET A 101 9.57 1.04 -4.37
N THR A 102 9.90 2.20 -3.77
CA THR A 102 8.90 3.07 -3.12
C THR A 102 7.91 3.70 -4.10
N ASP A 103 8.18 3.62 -5.41
CA ASP A 103 7.29 4.05 -6.48
C ASP A 103 5.90 3.40 -6.44
N ILE A 104 5.75 2.25 -5.78
CA ILE A 104 4.42 1.67 -5.48
C ILE A 104 3.51 2.64 -4.72
N ILE A 105 4.06 3.55 -3.90
CA ILE A 105 3.30 4.58 -3.16
C ILE A 105 2.59 5.50 -4.16
N ILE A 106 3.25 5.90 -5.23
CA ILE A 106 2.67 6.73 -6.29
C ILE A 106 1.55 5.96 -6.99
N GLY A 107 1.72 4.66 -7.23
CA GLY A 107 0.65 3.80 -7.76
C GLY A 107 -0.56 3.74 -6.82
N LEU A 108 -0.33 3.55 -5.52
CA LEU A 108 -1.40 3.41 -4.52
C LEU A 108 -2.17 4.72 -4.28
N GLN A 109 -1.44 5.83 -4.08
CA GLN A 109 -2.00 7.13 -3.68
C GLN A 109 -2.25 8.08 -4.86
N GLY A 110 -1.54 7.92 -5.98
CA GLY A 110 -1.55 8.82 -7.13
C GLY A 110 -0.37 9.81 -7.17
N GLU A 111 -0.22 10.50 -8.30
CA GLU A 111 0.87 11.46 -8.54
C GLU A 111 0.77 12.70 -7.63
N ILE A 112 1.84 13.00 -6.92
CA ILE A 112 1.90 14.15 -6.01
C ILE A 112 2.02 15.44 -6.85
N PRO A 113 1.21 16.48 -6.60
CA PRO A 113 1.28 17.73 -7.34
C PRO A 113 2.65 18.42 -7.21
N ASN A 114 3.13 19.00 -8.30
CA ASN A 114 4.38 19.76 -8.32
C ASN A 114 4.35 20.90 -7.28
N GLY A 115 5.43 21.03 -6.51
CA GLY A 115 5.55 22.04 -5.44
C GLY A 115 4.94 21.62 -4.10
N SER A 116 4.44 20.39 -3.97
CA SER A 116 3.98 19.86 -2.68
C SER A 116 5.11 19.78 -1.66
N ARG A 117 4.80 20.12 -0.41
CA ARG A 117 5.75 20.01 0.70
C ARG A 117 6.00 18.55 1.06
N LYS A 118 7.27 18.17 1.24
CA LYS A 118 7.66 16.83 1.70
C LYS A 118 7.07 16.53 3.09
N GLY A 119 6.61 15.28 3.28
CA GLY A 119 6.06 14.79 4.55
C GLY A 119 4.57 15.08 4.77
N ILE A 120 3.88 15.65 3.78
CA ILE A 120 2.43 15.86 3.83
C ILE A 120 1.72 14.63 3.24
N PRO A 121 0.68 14.09 3.90
CA PRO A 121 -0.10 12.97 3.35
C PRO A 121 -0.82 13.39 2.06
N TYR A 122 -0.89 12.47 1.09
CA TYR A 122 -1.51 12.73 -0.20
C TYR A 122 -2.29 11.51 -0.70
N ILE A 123 -3.48 11.75 -1.26
CA ILE A 123 -4.28 10.78 -2.00
C ILE A 123 -5.01 11.53 -3.11
N ALA A 124 -4.81 11.12 -4.37
CA ALA A 124 -5.33 11.85 -5.54
C ALA A 124 -6.86 11.80 -5.67
N GLY A 125 -7.52 10.79 -5.10
CA GLY A 125 -8.98 10.72 -5.11
C GLY A 125 -9.57 9.36 -4.76
N LYS A 126 -10.86 9.19 -5.04
CA LYS A 126 -11.67 8.02 -4.60
C LYS A 126 -11.25 6.68 -5.21
N LYS A 127 -10.53 6.70 -6.34
CA LYS A 127 -9.98 5.48 -6.98
C LYS A 127 -8.62 5.06 -6.43
N LYS A 128 -8.02 5.87 -5.56
CA LYS A 128 -6.71 5.65 -4.92
C LYS A 128 -6.89 5.31 -3.47
N VAL A 129 -5.93 4.66 -2.85
CA VAL A 129 -5.96 4.26 -1.45
C VAL A 129 -4.88 5.00 -0.68
N ASP A 130 -5.13 5.26 0.60
CA ASP A 130 -4.04 5.66 1.49
C ASP A 130 -3.07 4.49 1.68
N CYS A 131 -1.83 4.78 2.03
CA CYS A 131 -0.77 3.80 2.16
C CYS A 131 0.01 3.97 3.47
N LEU A 132 0.65 2.90 3.92
CA LEU A 132 1.43 2.86 5.16
C LEU A 132 2.82 2.30 4.86
N CYS A 133 3.83 3.17 4.90
CA CYS A 133 5.22 2.74 4.92
C CYS A 133 5.54 2.04 6.25
N LYS A 134 5.78 0.73 6.22
CA LYS A 134 6.03 -0.09 7.42
C LYS A 134 7.25 -1.00 7.27
N ALA A 135 7.82 -1.56 8.35
CA ALA A 135 7.69 -1.13 9.73
C ALA A 135 8.88 -0.23 10.06
N LEU A 136 8.61 0.95 10.65
CA LEU A 136 9.66 1.90 11.10
C LEU A 136 10.43 1.42 12.34
N CYS A 137 10.12 0.23 12.86
CA CYS A 137 10.82 -0.40 13.99
C CYS A 137 11.09 -1.87 13.69
N TRP A 138 12.29 -2.19 13.19
CA TRP A 138 13.06 -3.41 13.49
C TRP A 138 14.54 -3.11 13.25
#